data_AF-A0A0F0I730-F1
#
_entry.id   AF-A0A0F0I730-F1
#
_cell.length_a   1.000
_cell.length_b   1.000
_cell.length_c   1.000
_cell.angle_alpha   90.00
_cell.angle_beta   90.00
_cell.angle_gamma   90.00
#
_symmetry.space_group_name_H-M   'P 1'
#
loop_
_entity.id
_entity.type
_entity.pdbx_description
1 polymer ?
#
loop_
_entity_poly.entity_id
_entity_poly.type
_entity_poly.pdbx_seq_one_letter_code
_entity_poly.pdbx_strand_id
1 'polypeptide(L)'
;MQLSAWLNPAFAVINPILENGNLVQLATILGRRRPQLAPRWLGAIMTGIARSELRDIRDGLTAIDLHAAAWTGTKHSFISLKPGVAQEHTIRREDDCRLLSITASDGYTRVPGSVWKPFGQTSISDTDLAVPEHAHCGCHCFEYHSWYWCLTDGEIEDPGLELTPSVGGVLRIGEGLELPLNIPCDDSLSEGETRGIFQWLRISGYPASERAIYQREWMDAGSSSEEEVDDGESSPSPEFSGELVEAWMETFD
;
A
#
# COMPACT_ATOMS: atom_id res chain seq x y z
N MET A 1 10.88 -9.40 7.84
CA MET A 1 10.33 -8.12 8.34
C MET A 1 9.09 -8.50 9.15
N GLN A 2 8.90 -7.97 10.36
CA GLN A 2 7.76 -8.35 11.19
C GLN A 2 6.65 -7.30 11.05
N LEU A 3 5.59 -7.61 10.31
CA LEU A 3 4.54 -6.66 9.94
C LEU A 3 3.59 -6.33 11.09
N SER A 4 3.25 -7.32 11.89
CA SER A 4 2.45 -7.17 13.10
C SER A 4 3.08 -6.19 14.09
N ALA A 5 4.41 -6.08 14.13
CA ALA A 5 5.11 -5.09 14.95
C ALA A 5 4.85 -3.64 14.51
N TRP A 6 4.50 -3.41 13.24
CA TRP A 6 4.15 -2.10 12.70
C TRP A 6 2.65 -1.82 12.76
N LEU A 7 1.81 -2.82 12.48
CA LEU A 7 0.35 -2.65 12.46
C LEU A 7 -0.26 -2.62 13.85
N ASN A 8 0.13 -3.54 14.74
CA ASN A 8 -0.54 -3.71 16.02
C ASN A 8 -0.48 -2.45 16.92
N PRO A 9 0.63 -1.68 16.99
CA PRO A 9 0.64 -0.41 17.71
C PRO A 9 -0.35 0.63 17.15
N ALA A 10 -0.53 0.69 15.83
CA ALA A 10 -1.49 1.60 15.22
C ALA A 10 -2.93 1.18 15.57
N PHE A 11 -3.24 -0.11 15.48
CA PHE A 11 -4.56 -0.64 15.82
C PHE A 11 -4.87 -0.62 17.32
N ALA A 12 -3.86 -0.64 18.20
CA ALA A 12 -4.06 -0.40 19.63
C ALA A 12 -4.64 1.00 19.92
N VAL A 13 -4.37 1.98 19.05
CA VAL A 13 -4.95 3.34 19.13
C VAL A 13 -6.28 3.44 18.39
N ILE A 14 -6.42 2.79 17.23
CA ILE A 14 -7.60 2.89 16.37
C ILE A 14 -8.79 2.08 16.91
N ASN A 15 -8.55 0.87 17.43
CA ASN A 15 -9.63 -0.05 17.85
C ASN A 15 -10.55 0.56 18.92
N PRO A 16 -10.06 1.20 20.01
CA PRO A 16 -10.94 1.80 21.00
C PRO A 16 -11.83 2.91 20.44
N ILE A 17 -11.35 3.65 19.43
CA ILE A 17 -12.12 4.73 18.78
C ILE A 17 -13.26 4.13 17.95
N LEU A 18 -12.97 3.05 17.22
CA LEU A 18 -13.96 2.29 16.47
C LEU A 18 -15.01 1.64 17.38
N GLU A 19 -14.61 1.09 18.53
CA GLU A 19 -15.50 0.49 19.51
C GLU A 19 -16.43 1.51 20.16
N ASN A 20 -15.92 2.70 20.46
CA ASN A 20 -16.70 3.81 21.02
C ASN A 20 -17.55 4.55 19.98
N GLY A 21 -17.44 4.22 18.69
CA GLY A 21 -18.17 4.88 17.62
C GLY A 21 -17.79 6.36 17.40
N ASN A 22 -16.62 6.80 17.87
CA ASN A 22 -16.20 8.20 17.78
C ASN A 22 -15.61 8.53 16.40
N LEU A 23 -16.49 8.70 15.42
CA LEU A 23 -16.11 8.92 14.01
C LEU A 23 -15.37 10.26 13.80
N VAL A 24 -15.69 11.30 14.57
CA VAL A 24 -15.00 12.60 14.49
C VAL A 24 -13.54 12.45 14.91
N GLN A 25 -13.28 11.75 16.02
CA GLN A 25 -11.93 11.48 16.48
C GLN A 25 -11.16 10.58 15.49
N LEU A 26 -11.84 9.61 14.87
CA LEU A 26 -11.26 8.77 13.83
C LEU A 26 -10.81 9.61 12.62
N ALA A 27 -11.71 10.43 12.08
CA ALA A 27 -11.40 11.35 10.97
C ALA A 27 -10.25 12.29 11.31
N THR A 28 -10.24 12.81 12.54
CA THR A 28 -9.19 13.73 13.03
C THR A 28 -7.82 13.05 13.06
N ILE A 29 -7.72 11.84 13.63
CA ILE A 29 -6.44 11.15 13.74
C ILE A 29 -5.93 10.71 12.37
N LEU A 30 -6.79 10.10 11.55
CA LEU A 30 -6.40 9.63 10.21
C LEU A 30 -6.03 10.80 9.30
N GLY A 31 -6.82 11.87 9.31
CA GLY A 31 -6.54 13.10 8.56
C GLY A 31 -5.28 13.82 9.01
N ARG A 32 -5.04 13.95 10.32
CA ARG A 32 -3.80 14.59 10.83
C ARG A 32 -2.55 13.78 10.54
N ARG A 33 -2.63 12.45 10.51
CA ARG A 33 -1.49 11.57 10.19
C ARG A 33 -1.03 11.72 8.74
N ARG A 34 -1.99 11.81 7.79
CA ARG A 34 -1.73 12.10 6.38
C ARG A 34 -2.83 12.99 5.80
N PRO A 35 -2.64 14.33 5.81
CA PRO A 35 -3.63 15.28 5.32
C PRO A 35 -4.07 15.02 3.88
N GLN A 36 -3.18 14.50 3.03
CA GLN A 36 -3.50 14.13 1.66
C GLN A 36 -4.57 13.03 1.55
N LEU A 37 -4.70 12.19 2.57
CA LEU A 37 -5.69 11.12 2.65
C LEU A 37 -6.93 11.53 3.46
N ALA A 38 -6.96 12.73 4.05
CA ALA A 38 -8.05 13.16 4.90
C ALA A 38 -9.41 13.18 4.17
N PRO A 39 -9.52 13.69 2.93
CA PRO A 39 -10.79 13.65 2.19
C PRO A 39 -11.26 12.22 1.92
N ARG A 40 -10.34 11.29 1.63
CA ARG A 40 -10.66 9.86 1.43
C ARG A 40 -11.19 9.23 2.71
N TRP A 41 -10.54 9.47 3.84
CA TRP A 41 -11.00 8.95 5.13
C TRP A 41 -12.34 9.56 5.57
N LEU A 42 -12.54 10.85 5.34
CA LEU A 42 -13.83 11.49 5.60
C LEU A 42 -14.93 10.86 4.75
N GLY A 43 -14.70 10.72 3.44
CA GLY A 43 -15.63 10.04 2.54
C GLY A 43 -15.95 8.61 3.00
N ALA A 44 -14.92 7.82 3.33
CA ALA A 44 -15.09 6.44 3.80
C ALA A 44 -15.89 6.35 5.10
N ILE A 45 -15.72 7.32 6.00
CA ILE A 45 -16.50 7.40 7.25
C ILE A 45 -17.95 7.74 6.94
N MET A 46 -18.18 8.73 6.07
CA MET A 46 -19.53 9.17 5.69
C MET A 46 -20.32 8.10 4.93
N THR A 47 -19.65 7.28 4.11
CA THR A 47 -20.28 6.18 3.38
C THR A 47 -20.34 4.88 4.19
N GLY A 48 -19.80 4.84 5.41
CA GLY A 48 -19.86 3.67 6.30
C GLY A 48 -18.84 2.56 5.98
N ILE A 49 -17.93 2.77 5.02
CA ILE A 49 -16.94 1.76 4.60
C ILE A 49 -15.63 1.82 5.40
N ALA A 50 -15.41 2.84 6.24
CA ALA A 50 -14.16 3.00 6.98
C ALA A 50 -13.80 1.80 7.87
N ARG A 51 -14.79 1.10 8.43
CA ARG A 51 -14.56 -0.06 9.30
C ARG A 51 -14.07 -1.27 8.52
N SER A 52 -14.62 -1.54 7.33
CA SER A 52 -14.16 -2.65 6.48
C SER A 52 -12.75 -2.36 5.98
N GLU A 53 -12.49 -1.15 5.49
CA GLU A 53 -11.16 -0.73 5.05
C GLU A 53 -10.10 -0.89 6.15
N LEU A 54 -10.39 -0.43 7.37
CA LEU A 54 -9.46 -0.56 8.50
C LEU A 54 -9.25 -2.03 8.93
N ARG A 55 -10.28 -2.88 8.83
CA ARG A 55 -10.14 -4.31 9.07
C ARG A 55 -9.22 -4.94 8.02
N ASP A 56 -9.43 -4.63 6.75
CA ASP A 56 -8.65 -5.21 5.66
C ASP A 56 -7.18 -4.75 5.75
N ILE A 57 -6.92 -3.48 6.12
CA ILE A 57 -5.57 -2.98 6.42
C ILE A 57 -4.92 -3.72 7.59
N ARG A 58 -5.67 -3.99 8.67
CA ARG A 58 -5.17 -4.73 9.84
C ARG A 58 -4.75 -6.14 9.44
N ASP A 59 -5.54 -6.76 8.57
CA ASP A 59 -5.38 -8.15 8.16
C ASP A 59 -4.40 -8.28 6.97
N GLY A 60 -3.73 -7.18 6.58
CA GLY A 60 -2.71 -7.15 5.52
C GLY A 60 -3.27 -7.14 4.09
N LEU A 61 -4.58 -7.10 3.92
CA LEU A 61 -5.28 -7.23 2.63
C LEU A 61 -5.36 -5.90 1.86
N THR A 62 -4.29 -5.11 1.90
CA THR A 62 -4.26 -3.81 1.20
C THR A 62 -3.80 -4.01 -0.24
N ALA A 63 -4.69 -3.78 -1.21
CA ALA A 63 -4.33 -3.80 -2.62
C ALA A 63 -3.47 -2.58 -3.02
N ILE A 64 -2.49 -2.79 -3.90
CA ILE A 64 -1.78 -1.67 -4.53
C ILE A 64 -2.71 -0.99 -5.54
N ASP A 65 -2.95 0.30 -5.32
CA ASP A 65 -3.66 1.16 -6.28
C ASP A 65 -2.77 2.34 -6.68
N LEU A 66 -2.21 2.25 -7.90
CA LEU A 66 -1.34 3.29 -8.48
C LEU A 66 -2.13 4.58 -8.80
N HIS A 67 -3.39 4.44 -9.18
CA HIS A 67 -4.28 5.55 -9.51
C HIS A 67 -4.63 6.35 -8.25
N ALA A 68 -5.01 5.67 -7.17
CA ALA A 68 -5.24 6.32 -5.88
C ALA A 68 -3.97 6.96 -5.31
N ALA A 69 -2.81 6.31 -5.48
CA ALA A 69 -1.51 6.88 -5.06
C ALA A 69 -1.22 8.19 -5.82
N ALA A 70 -1.44 8.20 -7.13
CA ALA A 70 -1.29 9.38 -7.97
C ALA A 70 -2.26 10.50 -7.56
N TRP A 71 -3.56 10.18 -7.42
CA TRP A 71 -4.60 11.15 -7.07
C TRP A 71 -4.38 11.81 -5.70
N THR A 72 -3.89 11.03 -4.73
CA THR A 72 -3.61 11.53 -3.37
C THR A 72 -2.19 12.06 -3.22
N GLY A 73 -1.35 11.98 -4.24
CA GLY A 73 0.03 12.41 -4.13
C GLY A 73 0.86 11.62 -3.13
N THR A 74 0.47 10.39 -2.85
CA THR A 74 1.10 9.54 -1.84
C THR A 74 1.85 8.39 -2.50
N LYS A 75 2.72 7.76 -1.71
CA LYS A 75 3.45 6.55 -2.12
C LYS A 75 2.89 5.38 -1.33
N HIS A 76 1.89 4.70 -1.89
CA HIS A 76 1.22 3.57 -1.25
C HIS A 76 2.02 2.26 -1.31
N SER A 77 2.92 2.12 -2.29
CA SER A 77 3.75 0.93 -2.43
C SER A 77 5.15 1.30 -2.91
N PHE A 78 6.10 0.40 -2.67
CA PHE A 78 7.45 0.52 -3.18
C PHE A 78 7.52 0.47 -4.71
N ILE A 79 6.49 -0.07 -5.38
CA ILE A 79 6.49 -0.27 -6.85
C ILE A 79 6.43 1.05 -7.63
N SER A 80 5.83 2.10 -7.04
CA SER A 80 5.75 3.44 -7.66
C SER A 80 7.00 4.29 -7.44
N LEU A 81 8.00 3.76 -6.73
CA LEU A 81 9.28 4.44 -6.58
C LEU A 81 10.15 4.25 -7.82
N LYS A 82 11.00 5.23 -8.10
CA LYS A 82 12.04 5.09 -9.11
C LYS A 82 12.94 3.90 -8.77
N PRO A 83 13.22 2.97 -9.72
CA PRO A 83 14.21 1.91 -9.54
C PRO A 83 15.60 2.50 -9.29
N GLY A 84 16.34 1.85 -8.40
CA GLY A 84 17.78 2.06 -8.27
C GLY A 84 18.54 1.53 -9.49
N VAL A 85 19.85 1.80 -9.48
CA VAL A 85 20.81 1.25 -10.45
C VAL A 85 21.49 0.03 -9.81
N ALA A 86 21.64 -1.04 -10.59
CA ALA A 86 22.30 -2.25 -10.16
C ALA A 86 23.78 -2.02 -9.80
N GLN A 87 24.28 -2.81 -8.85
CA GLN A 87 25.66 -2.76 -8.37
C GLN A 87 26.43 -3.90 -9.02
N GLU A 88 27.29 -3.58 -9.98
CA GLU A 88 28.04 -4.56 -10.76
C GLU A 88 27.11 -5.63 -11.39
N HIS A 89 27.00 -6.78 -10.73
CA HIS A 89 26.28 -7.98 -11.15
C HIS A 89 25.06 -8.29 -10.27
N THR A 90 24.71 -7.44 -9.31
CA THR A 90 23.56 -7.64 -8.43
C THR A 90 22.58 -6.47 -8.49
N ILE A 91 21.30 -6.77 -8.31
CA ILE A 91 20.22 -5.80 -8.21
C ILE A 91 19.40 -6.07 -6.94
N ARG A 92 18.86 -5.02 -6.33
CA ARG A 92 17.93 -5.19 -5.20
C ARG A 92 16.64 -5.81 -5.72
N ARG A 93 16.07 -6.78 -4.99
CA ARG A 93 14.80 -7.41 -5.41
C ARG A 93 13.66 -6.40 -5.57
N GLU A 94 13.67 -5.34 -4.75
CA GLU A 94 12.71 -4.25 -4.87
C GLU A 94 12.85 -3.46 -6.19
N ASP A 95 14.05 -3.38 -6.75
CA ASP A 95 14.31 -2.73 -8.05
C ASP A 95 14.04 -3.69 -9.22
N ASP A 96 14.33 -4.99 -9.06
CA ASP A 96 13.90 -6.08 -9.96
C ASP A 96 12.37 -6.01 -10.16
N CYS A 97 11.60 -5.99 -9.08
CA CYS A 97 10.15 -5.83 -9.13
C CYS A 97 9.71 -4.56 -9.87
N ARG A 98 10.33 -3.41 -9.59
CA ARG A 98 9.94 -2.14 -10.24
C ARG A 98 10.22 -2.19 -11.74
N LEU A 99 11.36 -2.73 -12.15
CA LEU A 99 11.70 -2.86 -13.57
C LEU A 99 10.73 -3.79 -14.27
N LEU A 100 10.43 -4.96 -13.69
CA LEU A 100 9.43 -5.90 -14.22
C LEU A 100 8.04 -5.26 -14.39
N SER A 101 7.62 -4.45 -13.41
CA SER A 101 6.33 -3.73 -13.48
C SER A 101 6.34 -2.59 -14.50
N ILE A 102 7.46 -1.88 -14.66
CA ILE A 102 7.58 -0.77 -15.62
C ILE A 102 7.65 -1.29 -17.06
N THR A 103 8.41 -2.35 -17.30
CA THR A 103 8.55 -2.95 -18.63
C THR A 103 7.33 -3.77 -19.02
N ALA A 104 6.44 -4.06 -18.06
CA ALA A 104 5.32 -4.97 -18.23
C ALA A 104 5.76 -6.29 -18.88
N SER A 105 6.89 -6.85 -18.40
CA SER A 105 7.44 -8.12 -18.89
C SER A 105 6.38 -9.23 -18.80
N ASP A 106 6.54 -10.29 -19.59
CA ASP A 106 5.56 -11.38 -19.68
C ASP A 106 5.21 -11.94 -18.30
N GLY A 107 3.94 -11.82 -17.91
CA GLY A 107 3.45 -12.23 -16.58
C GLY A 107 3.44 -11.14 -15.50
N TYR A 108 4.00 -9.95 -15.77
CA TYR A 108 4.13 -8.82 -14.83
C TYR A 108 3.27 -7.60 -15.18
N THR A 109 2.21 -7.79 -15.96
CA THR A 109 1.25 -6.72 -16.30
C THR A 109 0.42 -6.26 -15.10
N ARG A 110 0.33 -7.09 -14.05
CA ARG A 110 -0.31 -6.74 -12.77
C ARG A 110 0.75 -6.39 -11.73
N VAL A 111 0.46 -5.36 -10.94
CA VAL A 111 1.28 -5.01 -9.77
C VAL A 111 1.28 -6.15 -8.73
N PRO A 112 2.29 -6.22 -7.83
CA PRO A 112 2.30 -7.19 -6.77
C PRO A 112 1.06 -7.10 -5.87
N GLY A 113 0.59 -8.24 -5.36
CA GLY A 113 -0.47 -8.25 -4.34
C GLY A 113 -0.02 -7.64 -3.00
N SER A 114 1.28 -7.66 -2.71
CA SER A 114 1.86 -7.12 -1.48
C SER A 114 2.34 -5.68 -1.65
N VAL A 115 1.91 -4.79 -0.75
CA VAL A 115 2.41 -3.40 -0.65
C VAL A 115 3.85 -3.32 -0.14
N TRP A 116 4.39 -4.43 0.39
CA TRP A 116 5.70 -4.49 1.02
C TRP A 116 6.76 -4.97 0.03
N LYS A 117 7.94 -4.36 0.11
CA LYS A 117 9.05 -4.72 -0.77
C LYS A 117 9.71 -6.05 -0.37
N PRO A 118 10.20 -6.83 -1.35
CA PRO A 118 10.99 -8.01 -1.03
C PRO A 118 12.34 -7.60 -0.45
N PHE A 119 12.90 -8.44 0.42
CA PHE A 119 14.21 -8.17 1.03
C PHE A 119 15.36 -8.68 0.15
N GLY A 120 16.54 -8.07 0.34
CA GLY A 120 17.79 -8.55 -0.22
C GLY A 120 18.01 -8.22 -1.71
N GLN A 121 18.96 -8.93 -2.30
CA GLN A 121 19.44 -8.73 -3.66
C GLN A 121 19.47 -10.07 -4.41
N THR A 122 19.46 -9.99 -5.73
CA THR A 122 19.63 -11.13 -6.64
C THR A 122 20.71 -10.82 -7.67
N SER A 123 21.30 -11.87 -8.24
CA SER A 123 22.20 -11.71 -9.39
C SER A 123 21.39 -11.27 -10.60
N ILE A 124 21.93 -10.37 -11.43
CA ILE A 124 21.30 -9.97 -12.71
C ILE A 124 21.20 -11.17 -13.66
N SER A 125 22.09 -12.16 -13.54
CA SER A 125 21.99 -13.41 -14.32
C SER A 125 20.77 -14.25 -13.96
N ASP A 126 20.18 -14.01 -12.79
CA ASP A 126 19.10 -14.80 -12.21
C ASP A 126 17.75 -14.07 -12.29
N THR A 127 17.71 -12.88 -12.91
CA THR A 127 16.47 -12.11 -13.14
C THR A 127 15.81 -12.49 -14.46
N ASP A 128 14.57 -12.01 -14.65
CA ASP A 128 13.88 -12.10 -15.93
C ASP A 128 14.64 -11.34 -17.05
N LEU A 129 14.47 -11.75 -18.31
CA LEU A 129 15.25 -11.26 -19.45
C LEU A 129 15.09 -9.75 -19.70
N ALA A 130 13.94 -9.16 -19.33
CA ALA A 130 13.71 -7.73 -19.48
C ALA A 130 14.54 -6.87 -18.49
N VAL A 131 14.99 -7.45 -17.37
CA VAL A 131 15.63 -6.71 -16.28
C VAL A 131 17.09 -6.33 -16.60
N PRO A 132 17.95 -7.23 -17.13
CA PRO A 132 19.32 -6.91 -17.50
C PRO A 132 19.45 -5.72 -18.46
N GLU A 133 18.50 -5.54 -19.38
CA GLU A 133 18.50 -4.44 -20.35
C GLU A 133 18.36 -3.06 -19.67
N HIS A 134 17.77 -3.03 -18.48
CA HIS A 134 17.43 -1.79 -17.77
C HIS A 134 18.09 -1.64 -16.40
N ALA A 135 18.77 -2.69 -15.91
CA ALA A 135 19.40 -2.75 -14.59
C ALA A 135 20.37 -1.57 -14.33
N HIS A 136 21.03 -1.07 -15.37
CA HIS A 136 22.00 0.04 -15.28
C HIS A 136 21.51 1.38 -15.83
N CYS A 137 20.26 1.48 -16.30
CA CYS A 137 19.76 2.69 -16.95
C CYS A 137 19.51 3.84 -15.97
N GLY A 138 18.85 3.58 -14.83
CA GLY A 138 18.50 4.61 -13.85
C GLY A 138 17.55 5.71 -14.35
N CYS A 139 16.89 5.53 -15.50
CA CYS A 139 16.03 6.54 -16.13
C CYS A 139 14.54 6.20 -16.16
N HIS A 140 14.14 4.93 -15.98
CA HIS A 140 12.74 4.51 -16.08
C HIS A 140 12.00 4.71 -14.76
N CYS A 141 10.84 5.37 -14.79
CA CYS A 141 9.91 5.45 -13.66
C CYS A 141 8.51 5.79 -14.15
N PHE A 142 7.50 5.46 -13.34
CA PHE A 142 6.16 6.01 -13.51
C PHE A 142 6.11 7.41 -12.92
N GLU A 143 5.69 8.37 -13.71
CA GLU A 143 5.38 9.73 -13.28
C GLU A 143 3.92 10.00 -13.61
N TYR A 144 3.20 10.51 -12.62
CA TYR A 144 1.84 11.00 -12.85
C TYR A 144 1.92 12.28 -13.70
N HIS A 145 1.07 12.36 -14.71
CA HIS A 145 0.98 13.50 -15.62
C HIS A 145 -0.32 14.28 -15.40
N SER A 146 -1.45 13.65 -15.73
CA SER A 146 -2.78 14.24 -15.62
C SER A 146 -3.85 13.14 -15.69
N TRP A 147 -5.05 13.48 -15.25
CA TRP A 147 -6.28 12.75 -15.54
C TRP A 147 -6.90 13.27 -16.83
N TYR A 148 -7.49 12.36 -17.60
CA TYR A 148 -8.31 12.71 -18.74
C TYR A 148 -9.75 12.29 -18.47
N TRP A 149 -10.65 13.26 -18.44
CA TRP A 149 -12.07 13.04 -18.27
C TRP A 149 -12.72 12.98 -19.65
N CYS A 150 -13.12 11.77 -20.08
CA CYS A 150 -13.87 11.59 -21.32
C CYS A 150 -15.32 12.04 -21.13
N LEU A 151 -15.67 13.18 -21.72
CA LEU A 151 -17.03 13.70 -21.78
C LEU A 151 -17.71 13.30 -23.10
N THR A 152 -19.01 13.53 -23.19
CA THR A 152 -19.77 13.25 -24.42
C THR A 152 -19.36 14.16 -25.59
N ASP A 153 -18.80 15.34 -25.30
CA ASP A 153 -18.43 16.39 -26.25
C ASP A 153 -16.92 16.66 -26.35
N GLY A 154 -16.08 15.87 -25.69
CA GLY A 154 -14.63 16.00 -25.75
C GLY A 154 -13.91 15.36 -24.57
N GLU A 155 -12.64 15.70 -24.42
CA GLU A 155 -11.81 15.27 -23.29
C GLU A 155 -11.33 16.50 -22.52
N ILE A 156 -11.40 16.43 -21.20
CA ILE A 156 -10.82 17.46 -20.32
C ILE A 156 -9.60 16.88 -19.65
N GLU A 157 -8.47 17.55 -19.84
CA GLU A 157 -7.27 17.29 -19.06
C GLU A 157 -7.38 17.99 -17.70
N ASP A 158 -7.17 17.21 -16.63
CA ASP A 158 -7.15 17.67 -15.26
C ASP A 158 -5.78 17.30 -14.65
N PRO A 159 -4.93 18.28 -14.29
CA PRO A 159 -3.64 18.00 -13.67
C PRO A 159 -3.78 17.38 -12.28
N GLY A 160 -5.00 17.29 -11.72
CA GLY A 160 -5.28 16.76 -10.39
C GLY A 160 -5.02 17.78 -9.29
N LEU A 161 -5.00 17.31 -8.04
CA LEU A 161 -4.66 18.15 -6.90
C LEU A 161 -3.19 18.56 -7.00
N GLU A 162 -2.92 19.84 -7.28
CA GLU A 162 -1.60 20.42 -7.06
C GLU A 162 -1.24 20.24 -5.58
N LEU A 163 -0.37 19.26 -5.32
CA LEU A 163 0.19 19.07 -4.00
C LEU A 163 1.08 20.28 -3.72
N THR A 164 0.51 21.32 -3.11
CA THR A 164 1.33 22.32 -2.44
C THR A 164 2.27 21.55 -1.51
N PRO A 165 3.60 21.79 -1.59
CA PRO A 165 4.51 21.14 -0.66
C PRO A 165 3.99 21.47 0.72
N SER A 166 3.59 20.42 1.46
CA SER A 166 3.18 20.54 2.85
C SER A 166 4.20 21.45 3.51
N VAL A 167 3.78 22.66 3.91
CA VAL A 167 4.58 23.52 4.76
C VAL A 167 5.01 22.59 5.88
N GLY A 168 6.32 22.35 5.96
CA GLY A 168 6.95 21.40 6.85
C GLY A 168 6.79 21.82 8.30
N GLY A 169 5.56 21.88 8.78
CA GLY A 169 5.25 21.72 10.17
C GLY A 169 5.72 20.32 10.52
N VAL A 170 6.93 20.25 11.07
CA VAL A 170 7.34 19.11 11.87
C VAL A 170 6.20 18.91 12.84
N LEU A 171 5.36 17.90 12.59
CA LEU A 171 4.44 17.40 13.61
C LEU A 171 5.37 17.05 14.76
N ARG A 172 5.37 17.89 15.80
CA ARG A 172 5.95 17.52 17.08
C ARG A 172 5.14 16.29 17.45
N ILE A 173 5.74 15.13 17.24
CA ILE A 173 5.25 13.88 17.81
C ILE A 173 5.17 14.21 19.29
N GLY A 174 3.95 14.40 19.80
CA GLY A 174 3.73 14.55 21.24
C GLY A 174 4.45 13.40 21.93
N GLU A 175 4.97 13.65 23.15
CA GLU A 175 5.66 12.64 23.95
C GLU A 175 4.99 11.28 23.75
N GLY A 176 5.78 10.31 23.27
CA GLY A 176 5.27 9.04 22.82
C GLY A 176 4.38 8.46 23.92
N LEU A 177 3.12 8.17 23.58
CA LEU A 177 2.31 7.30 24.40
C LEU A 177 3.15 6.05 24.67
N GLU A 178 3.45 5.77 25.93
CA GLU A 178 4.07 4.51 26.33
C GLU A 178 3.12 3.39 25.94
N LEU A 179 3.24 2.93 24.70
CA LEU A 179 2.56 1.74 24.24
C LEU A 179 3.13 0.56 25.03
N PRO A 180 2.29 -0.38 25.47
CA PRO A 180 2.79 -1.58 26.13
C PRO A 180 3.80 -2.28 25.21
N LEU A 181 5.04 -2.41 25.69
CA LEU A 181 6.19 -2.99 24.97
C LEU A 181 5.99 -4.46 24.54
N ASN A 182 4.90 -5.10 24.96
CA ASN A 182 4.58 -6.50 24.69
C ASN A 182 3.27 -6.64 23.92
N ILE A 183 3.16 -6.01 22.76
CA ILE A 183 2.07 -6.35 21.84
C ILE A 183 2.44 -7.68 21.18
N PRO A 184 1.62 -8.74 21.32
CA PRO A 184 1.88 -10.03 20.68
C PRO A 184 2.08 -9.83 19.18
N CYS A 185 3.17 -10.39 18.66
CA CYS A 185 3.55 -10.27 17.27
C CYS A 185 3.34 -11.63 16.62
N ASP A 186 2.34 -11.74 15.76
CA ASP A 186 2.11 -12.94 14.95
C ASP A 186 2.88 -12.82 13.64
N ASP A 187 3.63 -13.87 13.29
CA ASP A 187 4.43 -13.92 12.08
C ASP A 187 3.59 -14.28 10.84
N SER A 188 2.35 -14.76 10.99
CA SER A 188 1.47 -15.18 9.89
C SER A 188 1.28 -14.11 8.80
N LEU A 189 1.02 -12.85 9.19
CA LEU A 189 0.91 -11.72 8.27
C LEU A 189 2.24 -11.46 7.55
N SER A 190 3.35 -11.54 8.28
CA SER A 190 4.69 -11.33 7.72
C SER A 190 5.04 -12.40 6.70
N GLU A 191 4.69 -13.66 7.01
CA GLU A 191 4.86 -14.82 6.14
C GLU A 191 3.98 -14.72 4.90
N GLY A 192 2.71 -14.34 5.05
CA GLY A 192 1.76 -14.15 3.94
C GLY A 192 2.23 -13.08 2.96
N GLU A 193 2.60 -11.91 3.46
CA GLU A 193 3.08 -10.81 2.62
C GLU A 193 4.41 -11.13 1.95
N THR A 194 5.34 -11.75 2.70
CA THR A 194 6.62 -12.18 2.13
C THR A 194 6.39 -13.25 1.05
N ARG A 195 5.50 -14.20 1.28
CA ARG A 195 5.17 -15.24 0.29
C ARG A 195 4.56 -14.61 -0.95
N GLY A 196 3.59 -13.72 -0.79
CA GLY A 196 2.91 -13.05 -1.90
C GLY A 196 3.89 -12.27 -2.79
N ILE A 197 4.81 -11.50 -2.21
CA ILE A 197 5.77 -10.73 -3.02
C ILE A 197 6.78 -11.63 -3.75
N PHE A 198 7.25 -12.72 -3.13
CA PHE A 198 8.18 -13.64 -3.77
C PHE A 198 7.50 -14.51 -4.83
N GLN A 199 6.25 -14.93 -4.61
CA GLN A 199 5.44 -15.62 -5.62
C GLN A 199 5.21 -14.75 -6.85
N TRP A 200 4.90 -13.47 -6.66
CA TRP A 200 4.79 -12.52 -7.75
C TRP A 200 6.13 -12.34 -8.48
N LEU A 201 7.23 -12.08 -7.74
CA LEU A 201 8.55 -11.82 -8.31
C LEU A 201 9.16 -13.02 -9.06
N ARG A 202 8.74 -14.23 -8.70
CA ARG A 202 9.23 -15.49 -9.26
C ARG A 202 8.11 -16.29 -9.90
N ILE A 203 7.16 -15.61 -10.54
CA ILE A 203 6.05 -16.25 -11.26
C ILE A 203 6.56 -17.16 -12.39
N SER A 204 7.72 -16.82 -12.98
CA SER A 204 8.43 -17.64 -13.97
C SER A 204 9.34 -18.73 -13.38
N GLY A 205 9.42 -18.82 -12.05
CA GLY A 205 10.23 -19.80 -11.31
C GLY A 205 11.34 -19.16 -10.46
N TYR A 206 11.80 -19.92 -9.47
CA TYR A 206 12.89 -19.49 -8.58
C TYR A 206 14.26 -19.88 -9.12
N PRO A 207 15.26 -18.97 -9.06
CA PRO A 207 16.63 -19.33 -9.35
C PRO A 207 17.23 -20.22 -8.24
N ALA A 208 18.20 -21.06 -8.61
CA ALA A 208 18.85 -21.97 -7.67
C ALA A 208 19.56 -21.24 -6.51
N SER A 209 20.02 -20.01 -6.74
CA SER A 209 20.61 -19.13 -5.73
C SER A 209 19.63 -18.75 -4.60
N GLU A 210 18.33 -18.79 -4.87
CA GLU A 210 17.26 -18.46 -3.92
C GLU A 210 16.69 -19.69 -3.19
N ARG A 211 17.38 -20.83 -3.23
CA ARG A 211 16.98 -22.06 -2.55
C ARG A 211 16.67 -21.90 -1.07
N ALA A 212 17.42 -21.03 -0.38
CA ALA A 212 17.16 -20.75 1.04
C ALA A 212 15.85 -20.00 1.32
N ILE A 213 15.21 -19.44 0.27
CA ILE A 213 13.94 -18.73 0.35
C ILE A 213 12.80 -19.68 0.04
N TYR A 214 12.78 -20.31 -1.15
CA TYR A 214 11.63 -21.13 -1.58
C TYR A 214 11.52 -22.49 -0.86
N GLN A 215 12.56 -22.93 -0.13
CA GLN A 215 12.50 -24.14 0.71
C GLN A 215 12.00 -23.87 2.13
N ARG A 216 11.61 -22.63 2.46
CA ARG A 216 11.04 -22.32 3.76
C ARG A 216 9.62 -22.89 3.87
N GLU A 217 9.26 -23.40 5.05
CA GLU A 217 7.94 -24.00 5.31
C GLU A 217 6.79 -23.03 5.00
N TRP A 218 6.94 -21.75 5.33
CA TRP A 218 5.92 -20.73 5.07
C TRP A 218 5.73 -20.39 3.57
N MET A 219 6.58 -20.89 2.67
CA MET A 219 6.38 -20.77 1.22
C MET A 219 5.42 -21.84 0.67
N ASP A 220 5.27 -22.96 1.38
CA ASP A 220 4.45 -24.12 0.98
C ASP A 220 3.05 -24.10 1.60
N ALA A 221 2.53 -22.91 1.89
CA ALA A 221 1.11 -22.76 2.19
C ALA A 221 0.37 -23.08 0.89
N GLY A 222 -0.06 -24.34 0.77
CA GLY A 222 -0.66 -24.91 -0.44
C GLY A 222 -1.66 -23.96 -1.08
N SER A 223 -1.73 -24.00 -2.41
CA SER A 223 -2.67 -23.25 -3.24
C SER A 223 -4.10 -23.38 -2.68
N SER A 224 -4.43 -22.55 -1.70
CA SER A 224 -5.78 -22.34 -1.23
C SER A 224 -6.46 -21.69 -2.41
N SER A 225 -7.26 -22.49 -3.10
CA SER A 225 -8.17 -22.02 -4.14
C SER A 225 -8.76 -20.70 -3.69
N GLU A 226 -8.70 -19.71 -4.56
CA GLU A 226 -9.42 -18.46 -4.44
C GLU A 226 -10.90 -18.82 -4.20
N GLU A 227 -11.32 -18.91 -2.94
CA GLU A 227 -12.73 -18.97 -2.60
C GLU A 227 -13.28 -17.60 -2.97
N GLU A 228 -14.17 -17.60 -3.96
CA GLU A 228 -14.89 -16.41 -4.37
C GLU A 228 -15.49 -15.76 -3.13
N VAL A 229 -15.14 -14.50 -2.91
CA VAL A 229 -15.67 -13.70 -1.82
C VAL A 229 -17.17 -13.56 -2.09
N ASP A 230 -17.97 -14.29 -1.34
CA ASP A 230 -19.43 -14.16 -1.33
C ASP A 230 -19.77 -12.71 -0.95
N ASP A 231 -20.40 -12.00 -1.87
CA ASP A 231 -20.80 -10.60 -1.75
C ASP A 231 -22.01 -10.52 -0.81
N GLY A 232 -21.75 -10.80 0.46
CA GLY A 232 -22.72 -10.87 1.54
C GLY A 232 -23.24 -9.49 1.94
N GLU A 233 -24.46 -9.20 1.48
CA GLU A 233 -25.41 -8.17 1.91
C GLU A 233 -24.84 -6.76 2.17
N SER A 234 -25.11 -5.87 1.19
CA SER A 234 -25.06 -4.41 1.36
C SER A 234 -25.81 -4.00 2.63
N SER A 235 -25.06 -3.53 3.63
CA SER A 235 -25.62 -2.76 4.74
C SER A 235 -26.28 -1.49 4.17
N PRO A 236 -27.40 -1.03 4.75
CA PRO A 236 -28.07 0.17 4.27
C PRO A 236 -27.10 1.35 4.36
N SER A 237 -26.99 2.10 3.26
CA SER A 237 -26.19 3.32 3.19
C SER A 237 -26.54 4.22 4.38
N PRO A 238 -25.58 4.62 5.23
CA PRO A 238 -25.87 5.56 6.30
C PRO A 238 -26.35 6.87 5.68
N GLU A 239 -27.35 7.49 6.30
CA GLU A 239 -27.81 8.82 5.91
C GLU A 239 -26.66 9.81 6.06
N PHE A 240 -26.42 10.57 4.99
CA PHE A 240 -25.43 11.64 4.94
C PHE A 240 -25.69 12.64 6.08
N SER A 241 -24.77 12.75 7.04
CA SER A 241 -24.84 13.76 8.11
C SER A 241 -23.86 14.89 7.82
N GLY A 242 -24.40 16.05 7.44
CA GLY A 242 -23.62 17.28 7.26
C GLY A 242 -22.96 17.78 8.54
N GLU A 243 -23.49 17.40 9.71
CA GLU A 243 -22.93 17.79 11.02
C GLU A 243 -21.50 17.25 11.24
N LEU A 244 -21.17 16.10 10.64
CA LEU A 244 -19.83 15.52 10.73
C LEU A 244 -18.78 16.35 9.98
N VAL A 245 -19.17 16.97 8.86
CA VAL A 245 -18.27 17.80 8.04
C VAL A 245 -17.97 19.10 8.78
N GLU A 246 -18.99 19.75 9.33
CA GLU A 246 -18.83 20.98 10.12
C GLU A 246 -17.95 20.74 11.36
N ALA A 247 -18.24 19.67 12.13
CA ALA A 247 -17.42 19.31 13.29
C ALA A 247 -15.97 18.98 12.92
N TRP A 248 -15.71 18.43 11.73
CA TRP A 248 -14.35 18.17 11.26
C TRP A 248 -13.63 19.46 10.87
N MET A 249 -14.30 20.40 10.20
CA MET A 249 -13.72 21.70 9.83
C MET A 249 -13.30 22.51 11.07
N GLU A 250 -14.08 22.46 12.15
CA GLU A 250 -13.75 23.13 13.44
C GLU A 250 -12.49 22.58 14.14
N THR A 251 -11.96 21.41 13.74
CA THR A 251 -10.75 20.84 14.35
C THR A 251 -9.42 21.35 13.78
N PHE A 252 -9.47 22.25 12.79
CA PHE A 252 -8.29 22.82 12.12
C PHE A 252 -8.12 24.33 12.32
N ASP A 253 -9.01 24.99 13.07
CA ASP A 253 -8.84 26.34 13.62
C ASP A 253 -8.08 26.33 14.96
#